data_AF-A0A7W1CPP3-F1
#
_entry.id   AF-A0A7W1CPP3-F1
#
_cell.length_a   1.000
_cell.length_b   1.000
_cell.length_c   1.000
_cell.angle_alpha   90.00
_cell.angle_beta   90.00
_cell.angle_gamma   90.00
#
_symmetry.space_group_name_H-M   'P 1'
#
loop_
_entity.id
_entity.type
_entity.pdbx_description
1 polymer ?
#
loop_
_entity_poly.entity_id
_entity_poly.type
_entity_poly.pdbx_seq_one_letter_code
_entity_poly.pdbx_strand_id
1 'polypeptide(L)'
;ADGLAVARMVAQVTFRSDNVFTDRFGRDLADRARLGDTFGLWQQFEVERYLEHHGTKLVRRFDANSYLVIGKAMDLHDVARGRGDLESAMSRVHAPALVIGISSDLLYPNYQQRQIAAVLHAAGNRSRYVEVDSPHGHDAFLINLDQLAEPIAAFLAA
;
A
#
# COMPACT_ATOMS: atom_id res chain seq x y z
N ALA A 1 -5.88 -7.91 -22.34
CA ALA A 1 -6.10 -6.68 -21.55
C ALA A 1 -6.70 -6.99 -20.18
N ASP A 2 -7.64 -7.93 -20.12
CA ASP A 2 -8.43 -8.25 -18.92
C ASP A 2 -7.58 -8.75 -17.73
N GLY A 3 -6.51 -9.52 -17.96
CA GLY A 3 -5.67 -10.05 -16.88
C GLY A 3 -4.98 -8.97 -16.03
N LEU A 4 -4.44 -7.90 -16.65
CA LEU A 4 -3.80 -6.81 -15.91
C LEU A 4 -4.83 -5.98 -15.14
N ALA A 5 -6.04 -5.81 -15.68
CA ALA A 5 -7.12 -5.14 -14.96
C ALA A 5 -7.49 -5.94 -13.69
N VAL A 6 -7.64 -7.26 -13.80
CA VAL A 6 -7.92 -8.14 -12.66
C VAL A 6 -6.80 -8.08 -11.63
N ALA A 7 -5.54 -8.18 -12.05
CA ALA A 7 -4.40 -8.05 -11.14
C ALA A 7 -4.41 -6.71 -10.38
N ARG A 8 -4.79 -5.62 -11.04
CA ARG A 8 -4.95 -4.31 -10.40
C ARG A 8 -6.10 -4.28 -9.41
N MET A 9 -7.25 -4.89 -9.74
CA MET A 9 -8.39 -4.95 -8.82
C MET A 9 -8.02 -5.69 -7.53
N VAL A 10 -7.34 -6.85 -7.65
CA VAL A 10 -6.85 -7.62 -6.50
C VAL A 10 -5.90 -6.79 -5.65
N ALA A 11 -4.91 -6.13 -6.26
CA ALA A 11 -3.97 -5.28 -5.55
C ALA A 11 -4.66 -4.08 -4.88
N GLN A 12 -5.70 -3.52 -5.49
CA GLN A 12 -6.41 -2.37 -4.93
C GLN A 12 -7.18 -2.71 -3.65
N VAL A 13 -7.62 -3.96 -3.49
CA VAL A 13 -8.22 -4.43 -2.24
C VAL A 13 -7.18 -4.47 -1.11
N THR A 14 -5.92 -4.81 -1.40
CA THR A 14 -4.87 -4.89 -0.37
C THR A 14 -4.25 -3.56 0.02
N PHE A 15 -4.44 -2.50 -0.78
CA PHE A 15 -3.90 -1.17 -0.48
C PHE A 15 -4.73 -0.37 0.52
N ARG A 16 -5.95 -0.79 0.83
CA ARG A 16 -6.88 -0.11 1.74
C ARG A 16 -7.16 -0.98 2.95
N SER A 17 -7.52 -0.34 4.06
CA SER A 17 -7.99 -1.08 5.23
C SER A 17 -9.42 -1.60 5.00
N ASP A 18 -9.79 -2.62 5.77
CA ASP A 18 -11.06 -3.35 5.66
C ASP A 18 -12.29 -2.41 5.67
N ASN A 19 -12.31 -1.45 6.60
CA ASN A 19 -13.47 -0.59 6.79
C ASN A 19 -13.68 0.43 5.66
N VAL A 20 -12.64 0.82 4.92
CA VAL A 20 -12.75 1.88 3.91
C VAL A 20 -13.72 1.52 2.78
N PHE A 21 -13.79 0.26 2.37
CA PHE A 21 -14.73 -0.17 1.34
C PHE A 21 -16.17 -0.20 1.87
N THR A 22 -16.35 -0.70 3.09
CA THR A 22 -17.65 -0.75 3.76
C THR A 22 -18.20 0.65 4.01
N ASP A 23 -17.39 1.55 4.56
CA ASP A 23 -17.78 2.93 4.85
C ASP A 23 -18.11 3.72 3.58
N ARG A 24 -17.42 3.42 2.48
CA ARG A 24 -17.57 4.15 1.22
C ARG A 24 -18.68 3.62 0.31
N PHE A 25 -18.88 2.31 0.26
CA PHE A 25 -19.77 1.68 -0.72
C PHE A 25 -20.86 0.81 -0.09
N GLY A 26 -20.67 0.32 1.14
CA GLY A 26 -21.60 -0.57 1.81
C GLY A 26 -22.04 -1.73 0.90
N ARG A 27 -23.35 -1.81 0.64
CA ARG A 27 -23.97 -2.78 -0.29
C ARG A 27 -24.73 -2.06 -1.41
N ASP A 28 -24.31 -0.85 -1.75
CA ASP A 28 -24.98 -0.04 -2.77
C ASP A 28 -24.84 -0.68 -4.15
N LEU A 29 -25.97 -0.77 -4.85
CA LEU A 29 -26.03 -1.30 -6.21
C LEU A 29 -25.64 -0.21 -7.22
N ALA A 30 -24.82 -0.59 -8.20
CA ALA A 30 -24.38 0.32 -9.26
C ALA A 30 -25.48 0.63 -10.27
N ASP A 31 -26.37 -0.34 -10.48
CA ASP A 31 -27.61 -0.17 -11.22
C ASP A 31 -28.71 0.35 -10.29
N ARG A 32 -29.50 1.33 -10.74
CA ARG A 32 -30.70 1.74 -10.01
C ARG A 32 -31.70 0.60 -10.02
N ALA A 33 -31.68 -0.23 -8.98
CA ALA A 33 -32.69 -1.26 -8.76
C ALA A 33 -34.06 -0.60 -8.80
N ARG A 34 -34.97 -1.10 -9.65
CA ARG A 34 -36.36 -0.67 -9.62
C ARG A 34 -37.01 -1.30 -8.39
N LEU A 35 -37.97 -0.60 -7.80
CA LEU A 35 -38.72 -1.10 -6.65
C LEU A 35 -39.34 -2.46 -7.01
N GLY A 36 -38.85 -3.56 -6.42
CA GLY A 36 -39.31 -4.92 -6.70
C GLY A 36 -38.32 -5.85 -7.42
N ASP A 37 -37.12 -5.39 -7.80
CA ASP A 37 -36.09 -6.26 -8.37
C ASP A 37 -35.49 -7.19 -7.31
N THR A 38 -35.56 -8.50 -7.53
CA THR A 38 -34.79 -9.50 -6.78
C THR A 38 -33.32 -9.43 -7.16
N PHE A 39 -32.42 -9.73 -6.22
CA PHE A 39 -30.98 -9.79 -6.52
C PHE A 39 -30.71 -10.82 -7.63
N GLY A 40 -30.12 -10.35 -8.73
CA GLY A 40 -29.68 -11.20 -9.84
C GLY A 40 -28.18 -11.48 -9.73
N LEU A 41 -27.73 -12.66 -10.20
CA LEU A 41 -26.31 -13.04 -10.20
C LEU A 41 -25.40 -12.04 -10.95
N TRP A 42 -25.97 -11.27 -11.86
CA TRP A 42 -25.26 -10.34 -12.74
C TRP A 42 -25.46 -8.86 -12.38
N GLN A 43 -26.10 -8.57 -11.24
CA GLN A 43 -26.17 -7.20 -10.74
C GLN A 43 -24.83 -6.80 -10.16
N GLN A 44 -24.43 -5.56 -10.43
CA GLN A 44 -23.15 -5.02 -9.98
C GLN A 44 -23.32 -4.12 -8.77
N PHE A 45 -22.43 -4.25 -7.78
CA PHE A 45 -22.28 -3.32 -6.66
C PHE A 45 -21.36 -2.15 -7.03
N GLU A 46 -21.54 -1.00 -6.39
CA GLU A 46 -20.70 0.19 -6.62
C GLU A 46 -19.21 -0.08 -6.35
N VAL A 47 -18.89 -0.97 -5.40
CA VAL A 47 -17.49 -1.39 -5.16
C VAL A 47 -16.88 -2.14 -6.35
N GLU A 48 -17.65 -2.99 -7.04
CA GLU A 48 -17.18 -3.72 -8.23
C GLU A 48 -16.92 -2.73 -9.37
N ARG A 49 -17.86 -1.82 -9.62
CA ARG A 49 -17.72 -0.76 -10.62
C ARG A 49 -16.51 0.14 -10.35
N TYR A 50 -16.27 0.47 -9.09
CA TYR A 50 -15.08 1.22 -8.67
C TYR A 50 -13.78 0.47 -9.00
N LEU A 51 -13.69 -0.82 -8.65
CA LEU A 51 -12.52 -1.64 -8.93
C LEU A 51 -12.28 -1.79 -10.45
N GLU A 52 -13.32 -2.06 -11.23
CA GLU A 52 -13.26 -2.17 -12.69
C GLU A 52 -12.79 -0.88 -13.36
N HIS A 53 -13.30 0.27 -12.90
CA HIS A 53 -12.87 1.58 -13.38
C HIS A 53 -11.35 1.77 -13.17
N HIS A 54 -10.86 1.47 -11.96
CA HIS A 54 -9.45 1.59 -11.64
C HIS A 54 -8.56 0.57 -12.35
N GLY A 55 -9.05 -0.67 -12.56
CA GLY A 55 -8.39 -1.69 -13.37
C GLY A 55 -8.21 -1.21 -14.81
N THR A 56 -9.28 -0.77 -15.46
CA THR A 56 -9.26 -0.22 -16.83
C THR A 56 -8.34 0.99 -16.94
N LYS A 57 -8.37 1.88 -15.94
CA LYS A 57 -7.51 3.07 -15.90
C LYS A 57 -6.03 2.71 -15.83
N LEU A 58 -5.64 1.64 -15.12
CA LEU A 58 -4.26 1.18 -15.10
C LEU A 58 -3.83 0.61 -16.46
N VAL A 59 -4.65 -0.25 -17.06
CA VAL A 59 -4.34 -0.91 -18.35
C VAL A 59 -4.00 0.11 -19.45
N ARG A 60 -4.60 1.31 -19.41
CA ARG A 60 -4.33 2.38 -20.38
C ARG A 60 -2.97 3.07 -20.20
N ARG A 61 -2.31 2.91 -19.05
CA ARG A 61 -1.10 3.67 -18.68
C ARG A 61 0.05 2.80 -18.14
N PHE A 62 -0.10 1.48 -18.14
CA PHE A 62 0.90 0.57 -17.61
C PHE A 62 1.02 -0.69 -18.46
N ASP A 63 2.24 -1.13 -18.67
CA ASP A 63 2.55 -2.32 -19.45
C ASP A 63 2.50 -3.59 -18.57
N ALA A 64 1.96 -4.67 -19.12
CA ALA A 64 1.76 -5.92 -18.38
C ALA A 64 3.09 -6.63 -18.06
N ASN A 65 4.05 -6.62 -18.98
CA ASN A 65 5.35 -7.25 -18.75
C ASN A 65 6.14 -6.49 -17.66
N SER A 66 6.06 -5.16 -17.69
CA SER A 66 6.62 -4.30 -16.65
C SER A 66 6.00 -4.60 -15.28
N TYR A 67 4.68 -4.83 -15.22
CA TYR A 67 4.01 -5.22 -13.99
C TYR A 67 4.52 -6.56 -13.43
N LEU A 68 4.70 -7.56 -14.29
CA LEU A 68 5.25 -8.86 -13.88
C LEU A 68 6.69 -8.74 -13.34
N VAL A 69 7.53 -7.97 -14.03
CA VAL A 69 8.94 -7.81 -13.65
C VAL A 69 9.07 -7.04 -12.34
N ILE A 70 8.33 -5.94 -12.17
CA ILE A 70 8.35 -5.15 -10.93
C ILE A 70 7.78 -5.96 -9.77
N GLY A 71 6.65 -6.63 -9.97
CA GLY A 71 6.05 -7.50 -8.94
C GLY A 71 7.02 -8.60 -8.51
N LYS A 72 7.70 -9.25 -9.46
CA LYS A 72 8.70 -10.27 -9.14
C LYS A 72 9.90 -9.68 -8.41
N ALA A 73 10.33 -8.47 -8.75
CA ALA A 73 11.42 -7.80 -8.04
C ALA A 73 11.05 -7.47 -6.59
N MET A 74 9.79 -7.07 -6.34
CA MET A 74 9.27 -6.86 -4.98
C MET A 74 9.25 -8.17 -4.19
N ASP A 75 8.73 -9.26 -4.78
CA ASP A 75 8.68 -10.58 -4.12
C ASP A 75 10.07 -11.16 -3.79
N LEU A 76 11.06 -10.84 -4.63
CA LEU A 76 12.45 -11.28 -4.44
C LEU A 76 13.24 -10.36 -3.51
N HIS A 77 12.66 -9.26 -3.03
CA HIS A 77 13.37 -8.32 -2.16
C HIS A 77 13.79 -9.00 -0.86
N ASP A 78 15.10 -9.02 -0.64
CA ASP A 78 15.73 -9.48 0.60
C ASP A 78 16.98 -8.62 0.80
N VAL A 79 16.96 -7.79 1.84
CA VAL A 79 18.05 -6.85 2.14
C VAL A 79 19.32 -7.56 2.60
N ALA A 80 19.21 -8.76 3.16
CA ALA A 80 20.33 -9.54 3.68
C ALA A 80 21.01 -10.41 2.60
N ARG A 81 20.34 -10.60 1.45
CA ARG A 81 20.85 -11.42 0.35
C ARG A 81 22.29 -11.05 -0.04
N GLY A 82 23.21 -12.00 0.17
CA GLY A 82 24.63 -11.84 -0.12
C GLY A 82 25.38 -10.87 0.80
N ARG A 83 24.82 -10.54 1.97
CA ARG A 83 25.36 -9.53 2.91
C ARG A 83 25.44 -10.02 4.36
N GLY A 84 25.25 -11.32 4.58
CA GLY A 84 25.20 -11.92 5.93
C GLY A 84 23.77 -12.03 6.43
N ASP A 85 23.58 -11.75 7.72
CA ASP A 85 22.27 -11.62 8.35
C ASP A 85 21.69 -10.20 8.18
N LEU A 86 20.47 -10.01 8.72
CA LEU A 86 19.76 -8.73 8.62
C LEU A 86 20.54 -7.61 9.32
N GLU A 87 21.08 -7.88 10.51
CA GLU A 87 21.84 -6.95 11.32
C GLU A 87 23.12 -6.50 10.59
N SER A 88 23.88 -7.45 10.05
CA SER A 88 25.09 -7.18 9.25
C SER A 88 24.75 -6.34 8.03
N ALA A 89 23.68 -6.69 7.30
CA ALA A 89 23.27 -5.94 6.12
C ALA A 89 22.84 -4.51 6.44
N MET A 90 22.06 -4.32 7.51
CA MET A 90 21.52 -3.02 7.91
C MET A 90 22.58 -2.12 8.58
N SER A 91 23.59 -2.69 9.23
CA SER A 91 24.71 -1.92 9.81
C SER A 91 25.55 -1.14 8.79
N ARG A 92 25.44 -1.51 7.51
CA ARG A 92 26.08 -0.82 6.39
C ARG A 92 25.37 0.47 5.99
N VAL A 93 24.18 0.74 6.54
CA VAL A 93 23.43 1.96 6.28
C VAL A 93 23.97 3.08 7.19
N HIS A 94 24.81 3.94 6.62
CA HIS A 94 25.38 5.08 7.34
C HIS A 94 24.61 6.39 7.13
N ALA A 95 23.79 6.47 6.08
CA ALA A 95 22.93 7.63 5.85
C ALA A 95 21.90 7.74 6.97
N PRO A 96 21.60 8.94 7.51
CA PRO A 96 20.45 9.15 8.38
C PRO A 96 19.18 8.61 7.73
N ALA A 97 18.25 8.10 8.53
CA ALA A 97 17.05 7.46 8.02
C ALA A 97 15.79 7.94 8.74
N LEU A 98 14.77 8.32 7.98
CA LEU A 98 13.41 8.48 8.47
C LEU A 98 12.61 7.26 8.05
N VAL A 99 12.04 6.56 9.03
CA VAL A 99 11.17 5.39 8.83
C VAL A 99 9.75 5.79 9.22
N ILE A 100 8.82 5.69 8.27
CA ILE A 100 7.41 6.04 8.48
C ILE A 100 6.57 4.77 8.34
N GLY A 101 5.84 4.41 9.39
CA GLY A 101 4.82 3.34 9.37
C GLY A 101 3.41 3.91 9.32
N ILE A 102 2.45 3.15 8.78
CA ILE A 102 1.03 3.51 8.77
C ILE A 102 0.28 2.48 9.63
N SER A 103 -0.56 2.94 10.55
CA SER A 103 -1.25 2.10 11.54
C SER A 103 -2.11 1.00 10.91
N SER A 104 -2.77 1.30 9.78
CA SER A 104 -3.70 0.38 9.10
C SER A 104 -3.16 -0.30 7.84
N ASP A 105 -1.85 -0.20 7.55
CA ASP A 105 -1.27 -0.85 6.35
C ASP A 105 -1.37 -2.37 6.46
N LEU A 106 -2.03 -3.00 5.48
CA LEU A 106 -2.17 -4.45 5.37
C LEU A 106 -1.06 -5.07 4.51
N LEU A 107 -0.53 -4.33 3.54
CA LEU A 107 0.45 -4.82 2.58
C LEU A 107 1.86 -4.86 3.17
N TYR A 108 2.24 -3.78 3.86
CA TYR A 108 3.49 -3.66 4.60
C TYR A 108 3.18 -3.27 6.04
N PRO A 109 2.74 -4.23 6.86
CA PRO A 109 2.22 -3.93 8.18
C PRO A 109 3.20 -3.15 9.06
N ASN A 110 2.67 -2.23 9.85
CA ASN A 110 3.42 -1.31 10.71
C ASN A 110 4.60 -1.95 11.49
N TYR A 111 4.43 -3.19 11.97
CA TYR A 111 5.47 -3.90 12.70
C TYR A 111 6.77 -4.06 11.88
N GLN A 112 6.69 -4.14 10.55
CA GLN A 112 7.85 -4.22 9.66
C GLN A 112 8.63 -2.91 9.66
N GLN A 113 7.96 -1.75 9.64
CA GLN A 113 8.62 -0.44 9.74
C GLN A 113 9.25 -0.24 11.12
N ARG A 114 8.57 -0.68 12.19
CA ARG A 114 9.15 -0.69 13.54
C ARG A 114 10.39 -1.58 13.61
N GLN A 115 10.39 -2.74 12.96
CA GLN A 115 11.56 -3.62 12.85
C GLN A 115 12.72 -2.92 12.12
N ILE A 116 12.46 -2.28 10.97
CA ILE A 116 13.49 -1.53 10.22
C ILE A 116 14.11 -0.44 11.12
N ALA A 117 13.28 0.36 11.80
CA ALA A 117 13.76 1.42 12.68
C ALA A 117 14.59 0.86 13.85
N ALA A 118 14.14 -0.23 14.47
CA ALA A 118 14.84 -0.88 15.57
C ALA A 118 16.21 -1.43 15.16
N VAL A 119 16.30 -2.10 14.01
CA VAL A 119 17.58 -2.66 13.52
C VAL A 119 18.55 -1.54 13.13
N LEU A 120 18.07 -0.48 12.47
CA LEU A 120 18.91 0.69 12.17
C LEU A 120 19.43 1.35 13.45
N HIS A 121 18.54 1.57 14.43
CA HIS A 121 18.91 2.18 15.70
C HIS A 121 19.94 1.34 16.47
N ALA A 122 19.73 0.02 16.54
CA ALA A 122 20.67 -0.91 17.18
C ALA A 122 22.04 -0.92 16.52
N ALA A 123 22.12 -0.66 15.21
CA ALA A 123 23.37 -0.51 14.46
C ALA A 123 24.04 0.87 14.63
N GLY A 124 23.51 1.75 15.49
CA GLY A 124 24.04 3.10 15.71
C GLY A 124 23.71 4.11 14.62
N ASN A 125 22.75 3.81 13.73
CA ASN A 125 22.28 4.76 12.72
C ASN A 125 21.52 5.93 13.39
N ARG A 126 21.63 7.13 12.81
CA ARG A 126 20.78 8.28 13.13
C ARG A 126 19.38 8.11 12.53
N SER A 127 18.65 7.11 13.00
CA SER A 127 17.30 6.81 12.53
C SER A 127 16.22 7.48 13.40
N ARG A 128 15.12 7.88 12.77
CA ARG A 128 13.88 8.33 13.43
C ARG A 128 12.71 7.51 12.92
N TYR A 129 11.84 7.08 13.82
CA TYR A 129 10.57 6.45 13.47
C TYR A 129 9.41 7.43 13.71
N VAL A 130 8.47 7.45 12.77
CA VAL A 130 7.20 8.17 12.89
C VAL A 130 6.07 7.24 12.47
N GLU A 131 4.95 7.30 13.16
CA GLU A 131 3.75 6.57 12.81
C GLU A 131 2.67 7.53 12.33
N VAL A 132 2.04 7.18 11.21
CA VAL A 132 0.88 7.87 10.64
C VAL A 132 -0.36 7.09 11.05
N ASP A 133 -1.25 7.74 11.78
CA ASP A 133 -2.55 7.16 12.08
C ASP A 133 -3.54 7.50 10.96
N SER A 134 -3.85 6.50 10.14
CA SER A 134 -4.72 6.69 8.98
C SER A 134 -5.52 5.43 8.71
N PRO A 135 -6.82 5.54 8.36
CA PRO A 135 -7.61 4.40 7.92
C PRO A 135 -7.30 4.02 6.46
N HIS A 136 -6.48 4.77 5.73
CA HIS A 136 -6.33 4.61 4.29
C HIS A 136 -5.40 3.46 3.86
N GLY A 137 -4.91 2.65 4.80
CA GLY A 137 -4.01 1.53 4.53
C GLY A 137 -2.70 2.01 3.90
N HIS A 138 -2.14 1.15 3.04
CA HIS A 138 -0.92 1.46 2.31
C HIS A 138 -0.99 2.79 1.56
N ASP A 139 -2.13 3.12 0.95
CA ASP A 139 -2.29 4.37 0.19
C ASP A 139 -2.18 5.65 1.05
N ALA A 140 -2.11 5.56 2.38
CA ALA A 140 -1.99 6.73 3.25
C ALA A 140 -0.75 7.57 2.95
N PHE A 141 0.37 6.98 2.49
CA PHE A 141 1.57 7.76 2.12
C PHE A 141 1.34 8.69 0.90
N LEU A 142 0.28 8.46 0.12
CA LEU A 142 -0.12 9.28 -1.03
C LEU A 142 -1.21 10.30 -0.68
N ILE A 143 -1.87 10.16 0.48
CA ILE A 143 -3.13 10.85 0.80
C ILE A 143 -3.00 11.72 2.05
N ASN A 144 -2.39 11.21 3.11
CA ASN A 144 -2.25 11.88 4.41
C ASN A 144 -1.05 12.83 4.43
N LEU A 145 -1.00 13.76 3.47
CA LEU A 145 0.09 14.72 3.33
C LEU A 145 0.25 15.63 4.56
N ASP A 146 -0.83 15.87 5.30
CA ASP A 146 -0.86 16.61 6.55
C ASP A 146 0.02 15.96 7.64
N GLN A 147 -0.02 14.63 7.75
CA GLN A 147 0.80 13.89 8.72
C GLN A 147 2.21 13.57 8.22
N LEU A 148 2.41 13.57 6.90
CA LEU A 148 3.70 13.20 6.28
C LEU A 148 4.63 14.40 6.07
N ALA A 149 4.07 15.58 5.76
CA ALA A 149 4.86 16.73 5.34
C ALA A 149 5.81 17.22 6.43
N GLU A 150 5.35 17.33 7.68
CA GLU A 150 6.16 17.83 8.80
C GLU A 150 7.34 16.90 9.13
N PRO A 151 7.16 15.58 9.32
CA PRO A 151 8.27 14.65 9.52
C PRO A 151 9.30 14.65 8.37
N ILE A 152 8.84 14.68 7.12
CA ILE A 152 9.72 14.68 5.94
C ILE A 152 10.50 16.00 5.88
N ALA A 153 9.83 17.15 6.02
CA ALA A 153 10.49 18.46 5.99
C ALA A 153 11.52 18.61 7.11
N ALA A 154 11.19 18.18 8.33
CA ALA A 154 12.09 18.22 9.48
C ALA A 154 13.32 17.32 9.26
N PHE A 155 13.15 16.14 8.65
CA PHE A 155 14.26 15.23 8.35
C PHE A 155 15.20 15.80 7.26
N LEU A 156 14.65 16.43 6.22
CA LEU A 156 15.45 17.00 5.12
C LEU A 156 16.17 18.29 5.51
N ALA A 157 15.73 18.99 6.55
CA ALA A 157 16.37 20.21 7.05
C ALA A 157 17.50 19.96 8.07
N ALA A 158 17.66 18.72 8.55
CA ALA A 158 18.60 18.32 9.59
C ALA A 158 19.95 17.82 9.05
#